data_AF-A0A6C7GY79-F1
#
_entry.id   AF-A0A6C7GY79-F1
#
_cell.length_a   1.000
_cell.length_b   1.000
_cell.length_c   1.000
_cell.angle_alpha   90.00
_cell.angle_beta   90.00
_cell.angle_gamma   90.00
#
_symmetry.space_group_name_H-M   'P 1'
#
loop_
_entity.id
_entity.type
_entity.pdbx_description
1 polymer ?
#
loop_
_entity_poly.entity_id
_entity_poly.type
_entity_poly.pdbx_seq_one_letter_code
_entity_poly.pdbx_strand_id
1 'polypeptide(L)'
;MVEVCSTSIYLANPDADYNDYVEGLKLTPEEFNIVKNLDPMSRQFLIKKSSLKKGDGKSFSALATLDLSGLGGYLKILSASADNLEIFESIYHEGMEPDDWVPEYLERAI
;
A
#
# COMPACT_ATOMS: atom_id res chain seq x y z
N MET A 1 -22.14 -1.30 8.50
CA MET A 1 -22.11 0.09 8.00
C MET A 1 -21.09 0.10 6.87
N VAL A 2 -21.53 0.21 5.62
CA VAL A 2 -20.61 0.29 4.46
C VAL A 2 -20.13 1.73 4.37
N GLU A 3 -18.85 1.93 4.65
CA GLU A 3 -18.21 3.24 4.57
C GLU A 3 -18.04 3.63 3.11
N VAL A 4 -18.62 4.76 2.69
CA VAL A 4 -18.56 5.21 1.30
C VAL A 4 -17.39 6.19 1.16
N CYS A 5 -16.23 5.67 0.76
CA CYS A 5 -15.08 6.49 0.39
C CYS A 5 -15.16 6.86 -1.11
N SER A 6 -14.95 8.14 -1.43
CA SER A 6 -14.99 8.61 -2.82
C SER A 6 -13.90 8.01 -3.70
N THR A 7 -12.77 7.63 -3.07
CA THR A 7 -11.67 6.90 -3.69
C THR A 7 -11.37 5.69 -2.82
N SER A 8 -11.37 4.51 -3.42
CA SER A 8 -11.07 3.23 -2.78
C SER A 8 -9.81 2.64 -3.41
N ILE A 9 -8.96 2.02 -2.59
CA ILE A 9 -7.74 1.33 -3.02
C ILE A 9 -7.88 -0.14 -2.64
N TYR A 10 -7.76 -1.03 -3.62
CA TYR A 10 -7.84 -2.48 -3.44
C TYR A 10 -6.48 -3.10 -3.75
N LEU A 11 -5.87 -3.68 -2.72
CA LEU A 11 -4.63 -4.45 -2.84
C LEU A 11 -4.93 -5.84 -3.43
N ALA A 12 -3.90 -6.53 -3.90
CA ALA A 12 -3.98 -7.93 -4.28
C ALA A 12 -4.59 -8.77 -3.15
N ASN A 13 -5.65 -9.50 -3.45
CA ASN A 13 -6.29 -10.42 -2.50
C ASN A 13 -6.70 -11.71 -3.22
N PRO A 14 -5.84 -12.76 -3.25
CA PRO A 14 -6.18 -14.04 -3.89
C PRO A 14 -7.37 -14.74 -3.21
N ASP A 15 -7.59 -14.46 -1.93
CA ASP A 15 -8.68 -14.99 -1.12
C ASP A 15 -9.97 -14.14 -1.22
N ALA A 16 -10.02 -13.16 -2.13
CA ALA A 16 -11.19 -12.30 -2.30
C ALA A 16 -12.45 -13.11 -2.60
N ASP A 17 -13.50 -12.86 -1.80
CA ASP A 17 -14.84 -13.38 -1.99
C ASP A 17 -15.65 -12.50 -2.95
N TYR A 18 -16.41 -13.13 -3.83
CA TYR A 18 -17.18 -12.39 -4.85
C TYR A 18 -18.31 -11.57 -4.22
N ASN A 19 -19.03 -12.11 -3.24
CA ASN A 19 -20.16 -11.41 -2.62
C ASN A 19 -19.66 -10.18 -1.86
N ASP A 20 -18.57 -10.32 -1.10
CA ASP A 20 -18.03 -9.18 -0.34
C ASP A 20 -17.57 -8.05 -1.27
N TYR A 21 -16.86 -8.37 -2.36
CA TYR A 21 -16.27 -7.36 -3.23
C TYR A 21 -17.26 -6.78 -4.25
N VAL A 22 -18.09 -7.61 -4.89
CA VAL A 22 -19.03 -7.16 -5.92
C VAL A 22 -20.33 -6.66 -5.29
N GLU A 23 -20.94 -7.43 -4.39
CA GLU A 23 -22.22 -7.04 -3.77
C GLU A 23 -22.01 -6.05 -2.61
N GLY A 24 -20.96 -6.23 -1.81
CA GLY A 24 -20.64 -5.35 -0.68
C GLY A 24 -19.94 -4.07 -1.10
N LEU A 25 -18.77 -4.19 -1.72
CA LEU A 25 -17.88 -3.06 -2.08
C LEU A 25 -18.16 -2.47 -3.46
N LYS A 26 -19.13 -3.02 -4.20
CA LYS A 26 -19.59 -2.53 -5.50
C LYS A 26 -18.50 -2.52 -6.58
N LEU A 27 -17.56 -3.47 -6.54
CA LEU A 27 -16.67 -3.72 -7.68
C LEU A 27 -17.46 -4.27 -8.87
N THR A 28 -17.02 -4.00 -10.09
CA THR A 28 -17.48 -4.76 -11.25
C THR A 28 -16.82 -6.15 -11.27
N PRO A 29 -17.38 -7.14 -11.98
CA PRO A 29 -16.75 -8.46 -12.11
C PRO A 29 -15.31 -8.40 -12.66
N GLU A 30 -15.03 -7.45 -13.55
CA GLU A 30 -13.70 -7.23 -14.12
C GLU A 30 -12.74 -6.66 -13.08
N GLU A 31 -13.18 -5.68 -12.29
CA GLU A 31 -12.40 -5.11 -11.19
C GLU A 31 -12.08 -6.16 -10.12
N PHE A 32 -13.06 -7.00 -9.76
CA PHE A 32 -12.87 -8.13 -8.87
C PHE A 32 -11.83 -9.12 -9.42
N ASN A 33 -11.93 -9.46 -10.70
CA ASN A 33 -10.98 -10.37 -11.34
C ASN A 33 -9.55 -9.80 -11.33
N ILE A 34 -9.39 -8.49 -11.48
CA ILE A 34 -8.08 -7.83 -11.32
C ILE A 34 -7.58 -8.02 -9.88
N VAL A 35 -8.38 -7.64 -8.88
CA VAL A 35 -7.99 -7.74 -7.45
C VAL A 35 -7.60 -9.17 -7.05
N LYS A 36 -8.34 -10.17 -7.54
CA LYS A 36 -8.11 -11.58 -7.22
C LYS A 36 -6.86 -12.17 -7.88
N ASN A 37 -6.50 -11.69 -9.07
CA ASN A 37 -5.36 -12.22 -9.84
C ASN A 37 -4.12 -11.31 -9.80
N LEU A 38 -4.16 -10.19 -9.09
CA LEU A 38 -2.99 -9.36 -8.86
C LEU A 38 -1.94 -10.14 -8.07
N ASP A 39 -0.68 -10.06 -8.50
CA ASP A 39 0.43 -10.61 -7.75
C ASP A 39 0.65 -9.77 -6.47
N PRO A 40 0.54 -10.35 -5.26
CA PRO A 40 0.79 -9.64 -4.00
C PRO A 40 2.17 -8.97 -3.91
N MET A 41 3.17 -9.50 -4.63
CA MET A 41 4.53 -8.97 -4.64
C MET A 41 4.73 -7.83 -5.66
N SER A 42 3.77 -7.61 -6.57
CA SER A 42 3.90 -6.63 -7.65
C SER A 42 3.88 -5.16 -7.18
N ARG A 43 3.46 -4.91 -5.93
CA ARG A 43 3.15 -3.56 -5.40
C ARG A 43 2.13 -2.81 -6.24
N GLN A 44 1.27 -3.54 -6.94
CA GLN A 44 0.17 -2.98 -7.72
C GLN A 44 -1.14 -3.03 -6.96
N PHE A 45 -2.01 -2.08 -7.24
CA PHE A 45 -3.35 -2.00 -6.65
C PHE A 45 -4.33 -1.31 -7.58
N LEU A 46 -5.59 -1.72 -7.45
CA LEU A 46 -6.70 -1.10 -8.16
C LEU A 46 -7.17 0.12 -7.39
N ILE A 47 -7.17 1.28 -8.03
CA ILE A 47 -7.79 2.51 -7.52
C ILE A 47 -9.15 2.66 -8.20
N LYS A 48 -10.22 2.70 -7.41
CA LYS A 48 -11.57 3.00 -7.88
C LYS A 48 -12.03 4.34 -7.35
N LYS A 49 -12.48 5.22 -8.23
CA LYS A 49 -13.05 6.52 -7.90
C LYS A 49 -14.52 6.55 -8.28
N SER A 50 -15.39 6.78 -7.31
CA SER A 50 -16.81 7.02 -7.56
C SER A 50 -16.97 8.38 -8.26
N SER A 51 -17.95 8.51 -9.15
CA SER A 51 -18.18 9.79 -9.84
C SER A 51 -18.38 10.94 -8.85
N LEU A 52 -17.61 12.01 -9.04
CA LEU A 52 -17.71 13.25 -8.25
C LEU A 52 -18.68 14.27 -8.87
N LYS A 53 -19.15 14.04 -10.10
CA LYS A 53 -20.04 14.98 -10.79
C LYS A 53 -21.49 14.54 -10.63
N LYS A 54 -22.31 15.45 -10.10
CA LYS A 54 -23.77 15.27 -10.01
C LYS A 54 -24.33 15.08 -11.43
N GLY A 55 -24.81 13.88 -11.72
CA GLY A 55 -25.36 13.50 -13.04
C GLY A 55 -24.43 12.67 -13.94
N ASP A 56 -23.16 12.49 -13.56
CA ASP A 56 -22.27 11.52 -14.20
C ASP A 56 -22.25 10.26 -13.33
N GLY A 57 -22.69 9.12 -13.84
CA GLY A 57 -22.79 7.87 -13.08
C GLY A 57 -21.53 7.00 -13.16
N LYS A 58 -20.52 7.43 -13.92
CA LYS A 58 -19.39 6.57 -14.28
C LYS A 58 -18.34 6.53 -13.18
N SER A 59 -18.10 5.35 -12.62
CA SER A 59 -16.90 5.10 -11.82
C SER A 59 -15.68 4.97 -12.73
N PHE A 60 -14.54 5.44 -12.23
CA PHE A 60 -13.27 5.32 -12.92
C PHE A 60 -12.36 4.40 -12.13
N SER A 61 -11.69 3.49 -12.83
CA SER A 61 -10.77 2.54 -12.23
C SER A 61 -9.43 2.59 -12.95
N ALA A 62 -8.35 2.55 -12.18
CA ALA A 62 -6.99 2.57 -12.67
C ALA A 62 -6.16 1.55 -11.91
N LEU A 63 -5.24 0.88 -12.60
CA LEU A 63 -4.20 0.10 -11.94
C LEU A 63 -2.99 1.01 -11.73
N ALA A 64 -2.50 1.07 -10.50
CA ALA A 64 -1.31 1.83 -10.15
C ALA A 64 -0.25 0.89 -9.59
N THR A 65 1.03 1.24 -9.81
CA THR A 65 2.19 0.56 -9.24
C THR A 65 2.86 1.51 -8.26
N LEU A 66 3.09 1.06 -7.02
CA LEU A 66 3.94 1.79 -6.08
C LEU A 66 5.40 1.50 -6.40
N ASP A 67 6.02 2.43 -7.12
CA ASP A 67 7.43 2.40 -7.44
C ASP A 67 8.26 3.02 -6.30
N LEU A 68 9.00 2.16 -5.61
CA LEU A 68 9.90 2.53 -4.52
C LEU A 68 11.37 2.46 -4.94
N SER A 69 11.67 2.21 -6.23
CA SER A 69 13.03 2.04 -6.72
C SER A 69 13.94 3.24 -6.41
N GLY A 70 13.37 4.45 -6.35
CA GLY A 70 14.10 5.68 -6.04
C GLY A 70 14.53 5.83 -4.57
N LEU A 71 14.01 5.00 -3.65
CA LEU A 71 14.34 5.09 -2.22
C LEU A 71 15.57 4.26 -1.82
N GLY A 72 15.96 3.26 -2.61
CA GLY A 72 17.12 2.43 -2.34
C GLY A 72 17.15 1.87 -0.90
N GLY A 73 18.28 2.04 -0.21
CA GLY A 73 18.46 1.58 1.18
C GLY A 73 17.53 2.26 2.20
N TYR A 74 17.04 3.48 1.92
CA TYR A 74 16.17 4.22 2.84
C TYR A 74 14.83 3.52 3.12
N LEU A 75 14.44 2.55 2.28
CA LEU A 75 13.27 1.71 2.56
C LEU A 75 13.36 0.97 3.90
N LYS A 76 14.57 0.68 4.38
CA LYS A 76 14.78 0.04 5.68
C LYS A 76 14.31 0.92 6.84
N ILE A 77 14.36 2.24 6.71
CA ILE A 77 13.86 3.16 7.73
C ILE A 77 12.33 3.08 7.84
N LEU A 78 11.65 2.81 6.72
CA LEU A 78 10.19 2.62 6.70
C LEU A 78 9.77 1.21 7.14
N SER A 79 10.72 0.29 7.29
CA SER A 79 10.46 -1.11 7.65
C SER A 79 10.54 -1.26 9.17
N ALA A 80 9.38 -1.42 9.81
CA ALA A 80 9.24 -1.68 11.24
C ALA A 80 9.35 -3.18 11.59
N SER A 81 10.24 -3.93 10.91
CA SER A 81 10.50 -5.32 11.29
C SER A 81 11.25 -5.38 12.63
N ALA A 82 11.05 -6.46 13.38
CA ALA A 82 11.71 -6.66 14.68
C ALA A 82 13.24 -6.57 14.55
N ASP A 83 13.81 -7.24 13.53
CA ASP A 83 15.26 -7.25 13.29
C ASP A 83 15.81 -5.84 13.01
N ASN A 84 15.09 -5.02 12.24
CA ASN A 84 15.50 -3.64 11.97
C ASN A 84 15.38 -2.76 13.23
N LEU A 85 14.36 -3.00 14.05
CA LEU A 85 14.17 -2.25 15.28
C LEU A 85 15.28 -2.53 16.29
N GLU A 86 15.74 -3.78 16.42
CA GLU A 86 16.88 -4.12 17.27
C GLU A 86 18.16 -3.38 16.85
N ILE A 87 18.40 -3.25 15.54
CA ILE A 87 19.53 -2.48 15.00
C ILE A 87 19.37 -1.01 15.38
N PHE A 88 18.19 -0.43 15.15
CA PHE A 88 17.91 0.96 15.50
C PHE A 88 18.12 1.25 16.99
N GLU A 89 17.56 0.43 17.88
CA GLU A 89 17.70 0.55 19.34
C GLU A 89 19.16 0.43 19.81
N SER A 90 20.00 -0.30 19.07
CA SER A 90 21.44 -0.40 19.39
C SER A 90 22.26 0.85 19.04
N ILE A 91 21.73 1.70 18.15
CA ILE A 91 22.41 2.91 17.63
C ILE A 91 21.80 4.18 18.24
N TYR A 92 20.48 4.21 18.36
CA TYR A 92 19.75 5.41 18.75
C TYR A 92 19.89 5.71 20.25
N HIS A 93 20.14 6.98 20.54
CA HIS A 93 20.11 7.54 21.88
C HIS A 93 19.23 8.79 21.91
N GLU A 94 18.60 9.04 23.06
CA GLU A 94 17.75 10.21 23.23
C GLU A 94 18.53 11.51 22.93
N GLY A 95 18.00 12.32 22.02
CA GLY A 95 18.60 13.60 21.62
C GLY A 95 19.46 13.55 20.34
N MET A 96 19.66 12.39 19.71
CA MET A 96 20.34 12.30 18.41
C MET A 96 19.48 12.87 17.26
N GLU A 97 20.11 13.55 16.31
CA GLU A 97 19.48 13.99 15.07
C GLU A 97 19.49 12.86 14.02
N PRO A 98 18.59 12.86 13.03
CA PRO A 98 18.57 11.85 11.96
C PRO A 98 19.93 11.69 11.26
N ASP A 99 20.65 12.78 11.04
CA ASP A 99 21.97 12.76 10.41
C ASP A 99 23.03 11.98 11.23
N ASP A 100 22.82 11.81 12.55
CA ASP A 100 23.76 11.11 13.44
C ASP A 100 23.62 9.58 13.38
N TRP A 101 22.41 9.05 13.18
CA TRP A 101 22.15 7.60 13.26
C TRP A 101 21.75 6.95 11.92
N VAL A 102 21.19 7.71 10.97
CA VAL A 102 20.71 7.16 9.69
C VAL A 102 21.83 6.49 8.87
N PRO A 103 23.04 7.08 8.71
CA PRO A 103 24.09 6.44 7.92
C PRO A 103 24.49 5.07 8.48
N GLU A 104 24.73 5.00 9.80
CA GLU A 104 25.13 3.77 10.47
C GLU A 104 24.01 2.71 10.47
N TYR A 105 22.76 3.14 10.65
CA TYR A 105 21.60 2.27 10.55
C TYR A 105 21.49 1.62 9.16
N LEU A 106 21.65 2.41 8.10
CA LEU A 106 21.57 1.92 6.72
C LEU A 106 22.71 0.97 6.34
N GLU A 107 23.89 1.13 6.95
CA GLU A 107 25.01 0.18 6.77
C GLU A 107 24.74 -1.16 7.45
N ARG A 108 24.09 -1.16 8.62
CA ARG A 108 23.82 -2.38 9.41
C ARG A 108 22.57 -3.12 8.97
N ALA A 109 21.54 -2.41 8.48
CA ALA A 109 20.28 -2.98 8.04
C ALA A 109 20.35 -3.49 6.58
N ILE A 110 21.02 -4.64 6.36
CA ILE A 110 21.13 -5.30 5.04
C ILE A 110 19.81 -6.00 4.66
#